data_AF-A0A2J9DY17-F1
#
_entry.id   AF-A0A2J9DY17-F1
#
_cell.length_a   1.000
_cell.length_b   1.000
_cell.length_c   1.000
_cell.angle_alpha   90.00
_cell.angle_beta   90.00
_cell.angle_gamma   90.00
#
_symmetry.space_group_name_H-M   'P 1'
#
loop_
_entity.id
_entity.type
_entity.pdbx_description
1 polymer ?
#
loop_
_entity_poly.entity_id
_entity_poly.type
_entity_poly.pdbx_seq_one_letter_code
_entity_poly.pdbx_strand_id
1 'polypeptide(L)'
;MPNNFLENDELMAAIDIGSNSFHLAIARLDHGEVRKIASMSEKVQLAAGLDENKFLSEEAQQRGLDCLSRFMGRLESVSADRLRIVATNALRQAKNADDFIQRANEILPKPIEIIAGREEARLIYLGVSHTNASSEQRLVIDIGGGSTEFIIGQGFDPLLTESLQMGCVAFTQKFFESGDIDEDSFNNAIAAARKEILRISRSYQKAGWSSVTGSSGTIKAVRNVLVSKGWADDQERITYEGVKKLQQHLLKIGRVEDIELEGVKEHRKAVFPAGVAVLRAAMKVLGIETIAYSDGALREGVMYDMLGRFASEDVRDRSVQALIERYSVDKKQAKRVVTSCERLYEKTHEALGLESEDNDLLRRTAYLHEIGLAVSHSGYHHHSAYLLQYSDIPGFSQVDQLRMAQIARNHRRKLKSEGLEQAQDVGGDSLVYLCLLLRLAVLVHRSRNDQDKSALKLNIIDKDNWQISVESDEEEHALLVLDLKDDIDQFKKWGVQLSVECDAD
;
A
#
# COMPACT_ATOMS: atom_id res chain seq x y z
N MET A 1 -21.26 9.20 17.15
CA MET A 1 -20.99 8.29 16.02
C MET A 1 -21.40 9.02 14.76
N PRO A 2 -20.48 9.56 13.95
CA PRO A 2 -20.82 9.90 12.57
C PRO A 2 -21.15 8.58 11.86
N ASN A 3 -22.25 8.55 11.10
CA ASN A 3 -22.60 7.42 10.26
C ASN A 3 -21.50 7.26 9.19
N ASN A 4 -20.59 6.30 9.37
CA ASN A 4 -19.56 5.95 8.38
C ASN A 4 -20.10 5.04 7.26
N PHE A 5 -21.42 4.80 7.20
CA PHE A 5 -22.04 4.08 6.10
C PHE A 5 -22.18 5.03 4.92
N LEU A 6 -21.57 4.67 3.79
CA LEU A 6 -21.77 5.36 2.51
C LEU A 6 -23.27 5.40 2.19
N GLU A 7 -23.80 6.58 1.89
CA GLU A 7 -25.19 6.72 1.44
C GLU A 7 -25.33 6.11 0.03
N ASN A 8 -26.48 5.46 -0.23
CA ASN A 8 -26.79 4.97 -1.58
C ASN A 8 -26.79 6.19 -2.54
N ASP A 9 -25.96 6.14 -3.59
CA ASP A 9 -25.66 7.16 -4.61
C ASP A 9 -24.30 7.88 -4.56
N GLU A 10 -23.46 7.58 -3.57
CA GLU A 10 -22.17 8.24 -3.45
C GLU A 10 -21.10 7.66 -4.40
N LEU A 11 -20.35 8.55 -5.07
CA LEU A 11 -19.26 8.18 -5.96
C LEU A 11 -17.95 7.98 -5.20
N MET A 12 -17.19 6.97 -5.63
CA MET A 12 -15.84 6.70 -5.19
C MET A 12 -14.93 6.49 -6.40
N ALA A 13 -13.64 6.75 -6.22
CA ALA A 13 -12.66 6.58 -7.28
C ALA A 13 -11.35 5.98 -6.79
N ALA A 14 -10.74 5.20 -7.67
CA ALA A 14 -9.39 4.66 -7.50
C ALA A 14 -8.53 5.06 -8.70
N ILE A 15 -7.35 5.62 -8.42
CA ILE A 15 -6.28 5.81 -9.39
C ILE A 15 -5.16 4.81 -9.09
N ASP A 16 -4.73 4.07 -10.12
CA ASP A 16 -3.56 3.21 -10.09
C ASP A 16 -2.49 3.79 -11.02
N ILE A 17 -1.38 4.21 -10.42
CA ILE A 17 -0.18 4.74 -11.07
C ILE A 17 0.77 3.55 -11.34
N GLY A 18 0.50 2.88 -12.46
CA GLY A 18 1.23 1.70 -12.91
C GLY A 18 2.51 2.02 -13.71
N SER A 19 3.32 0.98 -13.90
CA SER A 19 4.59 1.08 -14.67
C SER A 19 4.40 1.37 -16.16
N ASN A 20 3.34 0.81 -16.76
CA ASN A 20 3.05 0.97 -18.19
C ASN A 20 1.91 1.96 -18.45
N SER A 21 0.89 1.92 -17.60
CA SER A 21 -0.35 2.66 -17.78
C SER A 21 -0.85 3.17 -16.44
N PHE A 22 -1.52 4.33 -16.48
CA PHE A 22 -2.31 4.79 -15.35
C PHE A 22 -3.77 4.43 -15.59
N HIS A 23 -4.46 4.08 -14.53
CA HIS A 23 -5.86 3.66 -14.57
C HIS A 23 -6.68 4.48 -13.60
N LEU A 24 -7.82 4.99 -14.06
CA LEU A 24 -8.86 5.61 -13.23
C LEU A 24 -10.10 4.72 -13.30
N ALA A 25 -10.65 4.37 -12.15
CA ALA A 25 -11.97 3.76 -12.02
C ALA A 25 -12.84 4.64 -11.14
N ILE A 26 -14.06 4.91 -11.58
CA ILE A 26 -15.10 5.59 -10.80
C ILE A 26 -16.24 4.61 -10.66
N ALA A 27 -16.68 4.40 -9.43
CA ALA A 27 -17.79 3.54 -9.09
C ALA A 27 -18.77 4.25 -8.16
N ARG A 28 -19.97 3.71 -8.09
CA ARG A 28 -21.01 4.07 -7.13
C ARG A 28 -21.26 2.87 -6.23
N LEU A 29 -21.50 3.12 -4.96
CA LEU A 29 -22.07 2.09 -4.09
C LEU A 29 -23.59 2.07 -4.26
N ASP A 30 -24.10 0.93 -4.68
CA ASP A 30 -25.54 0.71 -4.88
C ASP A 30 -25.92 -0.56 -4.11
N HIS A 31 -26.65 -0.42 -3.00
CA HIS A 31 -27.05 -1.53 -2.13
C HIS A 31 -25.91 -2.43 -1.65
N GLY A 32 -24.73 -1.86 -1.39
CA GLY A 32 -23.54 -2.61 -0.97
C GLY A 32 -22.74 -3.23 -2.12
N GLU A 33 -23.17 -3.08 -3.36
CA GLU A 33 -22.45 -3.52 -4.55
C GLU A 33 -21.71 -2.37 -5.24
N VAL A 34 -20.51 -2.68 -5.75
CA VAL A 34 -19.68 -1.73 -6.49
C VAL A 34 -20.13 -1.69 -7.93
N ARG A 35 -20.86 -0.64 -8.29
CA ARG A 35 -21.27 -0.42 -9.68
C ARG A 35 -20.30 0.52 -10.38
N LYS A 36 -19.52 -0.03 -11.30
CA LYS A 36 -18.61 0.77 -12.14
C LYS A 36 -19.40 1.77 -13.00
N ILE A 37 -19.08 3.05 -12.86
CA ILE A 37 -19.70 4.17 -13.58
C ILE A 37 -18.85 4.58 -14.78
N ALA A 38 -17.54 4.75 -14.56
CA ALA A 38 -16.61 5.15 -15.59
C ALA A 38 -15.24 4.51 -15.35
N SER A 39 -14.46 4.39 -16.42
CA SER A 39 -13.04 4.13 -16.30
C SER A 39 -12.27 4.77 -17.42
N MET A 40 -11.06 5.22 -17.10
CA MET A 40 -10.09 5.70 -18.04
C MET A 40 -8.79 4.92 -17.88
N SER A 41 -8.08 4.74 -18.98
CA SER A 41 -6.77 4.10 -18.98
C SER A 41 -5.91 4.81 -19.99
N GLU A 42 -4.71 5.20 -19.58
CA GLU A 42 -3.79 5.89 -20.45
C GLU A 42 -2.40 5.25 -20.38
N LYS A 43 -1.70 5.23 -21.50
CA LYS A 43 -0.34 4.71 -21.61
C LYS A 43 0.65 5.82 -21.29
N VAL A 44 1.27 5.73 -20.12
CA VAL A 44 2.28 6.69 -19.64
C VAL A 44 3.70 6.16 -19.83
N GLN A 45 3.88 4.84 -19.70
CA GLN A 45 5.17 4.15 -19.69
C GLN A 45 6.16 4.79 -18.72
N LEU A 46 5.75 4.94 -17.47
CA LEU A 46 6.59 5.54 -16.44
C LEU A 46 7.89 4.75 -16.22
N ALA A 47 7.80 3.41 -16.22
CA ALA A 47 8.97 2.54 -16.10
C ALA A 47 9.93 2.63 -17.29
N ALA A 48 9.45 3.04 -18.48
CA ALA A 48 10.32 3.19 -19.63
C ALA A 48 11.27 4.41 -19.49
N GLY A 49 10.94 5.34 -18.60
CA GLY A 49 11.77 6.50 -18.28
C GLY A 49 12.71 6.30 -17.08
N LEU A 50 12.77 5.09 -16.51
CA LEU A 50 13.77 4.77 -15.49
C LEU A 50 15.11 4.45 -16.17
N ASP A 51 16.15 5.18 -15.79
CA ASP A 51 17.51 4.89 -16.22
C ASP A 51 18.16 3.75 -15.40
N GLU A 52 19.41 3.40 -15.74
CA GLU A 52 20.18 2.38 -15.03
C GLU A 52 20.43 2.71 -13.55
N ASN A 53 20.42 4.01 -13.20
CA ASN A 53 20.60 4.51 -11.84
C ASN A 53 19.28 4.60 -11.04
N LYS A 54 18.16 4.23 -11.69
CA LYS A 54 16.78 4.31 -11.20
C LYS A 54 16.28 5.74 -10.98
N PHE A 55 16.67 6.66 -11.84
CA PHE A 55 16.09 8.00 -11.90
C PHE A 55 15.04 8.06 -13.02
N LEU A 56 13.90 8.70 -12.73
CA LEU A 56 12.87 8.99 -13.70
C LEU A 56 13.24 10.22 -14.53
N SER A 57 13.32 10.03 -15.84
CA SER A 57 13.46 11.13 -16.83
C SER A 57 12.35 12.17 -16.69
N GLU A 58 12.65 13.44 -16.95
CA GLU A 58 11.67 14.53 -16.95
C GLU A 58 10.54 14.29 -17.96
N GLU A 59 10.83 13.69 -19.12
CA GLU A 59 9.81 13.38 -20.12
C GLU A 59 8.80 12.37 -19.58
N ALA A 60 9.23 11.37 -18.80
CA ALA A 60 8.34 10.40 -18.18
C ALA A 60 7.51 11.01 -17.04
N GLN A 61 8.14 11.86 -16.22
CA GLN A 61 7.43 12.62 -15.19
C GLN A 61 6.34 13.50 -15.82
N GLN A 62 6.67 14.27 -16.85
CA GLN A 62 5.71 15.16 -17.50
C GLN A 62 4.53 14.40 -18.12
N ARG A 63 4.79 13.28 -18.81
CA ARG A 63 3.70 12.41 -19.32
C ARG A 63 2.78 11.93 -18.20
N GLY A 64 3.35 11.58 -17.04
CA GLY A 64 2.58 11.17 -15.87
C GLY A 64 1.72 12.30 -15.32
N LEU A 65 2.29 13.49 -15.13
CA LEU A 65 1.59 14.68 -14.64
C LEU A 65 0.45 15.10 -15.60
N ASP A 66 0.71 15.10 -16.91
CA ASP A 66 -0.29 15.41 -17.92
C ASP A 66 -1.48 14.43 -17.87
N CYS A 67 -1.20 13.14 -17.63
CA CYS A 67 -2.22 12.11 -17.47
C CYS A 67 -3.07 12.36 -16.20
N LEU A 68 -2.43 12.70 -15.08
CA LEU A 68 -3.13 13.01 -13.83
C LEU A 68 -4.02 14.25 -13.97
N SER A 69 -3.54 15.30 -14.65
CA SER A 69 -4.34 16.48 -14.99
C SER A 69 -5.59 16.13 -15.82
N ARG A 70 -5.49 15.17 -16.76
CA ARG A 70 -6.66 14.67 -17.51
C ARG A 70 -7.63 13.88 -16.63
N PHE A 71 -7.14 13.12 -15.65
CA PHE A 71 -7.98 12.40 -14.71
C PHE A 71 -8.77 13.35 -13.81
N MET A 72 -8.20 14.51 -13.43
CA MET A 72 -8.88 15.50 -12.60
C MET A 72 -10.21 15.99 -13.18
N GLY A 73 -10.29 16.18 -14.49
CA GLY A 73 -11.56 16.55 -15.16
C GLY A 73 -12.66 15.48 -15.07
N ARG A 74 -12.37 14.29 -14.53
CA ARG A 74 -13.35 13.22 -14.26
C ARG A 74 -13.66 13.05 -12.77
N LEU A 75 -12.92 13.71 -11.89
CA LEU A 75 -13.03 13.56 -10.44
C LEU A 75 -13.84 14.67 -9.76
N GLU A 76 -14.36 15.66 -10.50
CA GLU A 76 -15.08 16.81 -9.94
C GLU A 76 -16.22 16.44 -8.96
N SER A 77 -16.89 15.29 -9.18
CA SER A 77 -18.00 14.81 -8.36
C SER A 77 -17.60 13.80 -7.27
N VAL A 78 -16.31 13.52 -7.10
CA VAL A 78 -15.79 12.55 -6.13
C VAL A 78 -15.12 13.33 -4.98
N SER A 79 -15.62 13.15 -3.76
CA SER A 79 -14.97 13.72 -2.57
C SER A 79 -13.55 13.16 -2.40
N ALA A 80 -12.61 13.96 -1.89
CA ALA A 80 -11.24 13.55 -1.62
C ALA A 80 -11.18 12.33 -0.68
N ASP A 81 -12.06 12.24 0.31
CA ASP A 81 -12.15 11.10 1.24
C ASP A 81 -12.52 9.78 0.54
N ARG A 82 -13.15 9.88 -0.63
CA ARG A 82 -13.59 8.75 -1.47
C ARG A 82 -12.74 8.56 -2.71
N LEU A 83 -11.60 9.24 -2.77
CA LEU A 83 -10.54 8.99 -3.72
C LEU A 83 -9.42 8.20 -3.03
N ARG A 84 -8.85 7.24 -3.74
CA ARG A 84 -7.59 6.62 -3.35
C ARG A 84 -6.67 6.53 -4.56
N ILE A 85 -5.42 6.92 -4.36
CA ILE A 85 -4.42 6.99 -5.42
C ILE A 85 -3.23 6.14 -4.99
N VAL A 86 -3.03 5.02 -5.67
CA VAL A 86 -1.94 4.09 -5.37
C VAL A 86 -0.88 4.13 -6.46
N ALA A 87 0.38 4.02 -6.08
CA ALA A 87 1.50 3.87 -7.00
C ALA A 87 2.27 2.58 -6.75
N THR A 88 2.68 1.95 -7.83
CA THR A 88 3.27 0.60 -7.81
C THR A 88 4.74 0.63 -8.20
N ASN A 89 5.19 -0.35 -8.98
CA ASN A 89 6.60 -0.68 -9.13
C ASN A 89 7.49 0.47 -9.65
N ALA A 90 7.00 1.30 -10.57
CA ALA A 90 7.82 2.36 -11.17
C ALA A 90 8.24 3.40 -10.12
N LEU A 91 7.29 3.92 -9.33
CA LEU A 91 7.61 4.86 -8.26
C LEU A 91 8.32 4.19 -7.07
N ARG A 92 8.02 2.91 -6.77
CA ARG A 92 8.80 2.16 -5.77
C ARG A 92 10.29 2.05 -6.12
N GLN A 93 10.65 1.98 -7.40
CA GLN A 93 12.04 1.83 -7.83
C GLN A 93 12.76 3.17 -8.00
N ALA A 94 12.02 4.25 -8.32
CA ALA A 94 12.58 5.55 -8.62
C ALA A 94 13.22 6.18 -7.37
N LYS A 95 14.49 6.59 -7.47
CA LYS A 95 15.18 7.32 -6.37
C LYS A 95 14.69 8.74 -6.21
N ASN A 96 14.18 9.33 -7.29
CA ASN A 96 13.56 10.66 -7.33
C ASN A 96 12.03 10.56 -7.43
N ALA A 97 11.43 9.54 -6.80
CA ALA A 97 9.97 9.41 -6.75
C ALA A 97 9.32 10.62 -6.05
N ASP A 98 9.99 11.14 -5.01
CA ASP A 98 9.49 12.26 -4.20
C ASP A 98 9.30 13.53 -5.04
N ASP A 99 10.22 13.83 -5.97
CA ASP A 99 10.10 14.97 -6.89
C ASP A 99 8.82 14.88 -7.75
N PHE A 100 8.54 13.69 -8.29
CA PHE A 100 7.32 13.44 -9.06
C PHE A 100 6.07 13.53 -8.18
N ILE A 101 6.12 12.94 -6.98
CA ILE A 101 4.98 12.90 -6.05
C ILE A 101 4.64 14.31 -5.56
N GLN A 102 5.63 15.14 -5.24
CA GLN A 102 5.41 16.52 -4.83
C GLN A 102 4.65 17.29 -5.93
N ARG A 103 5.14 17.24 -7.18
CA ARG A 103 4.48 17.88 -8.33
C ARG A 103 3.09 17.31 -8.61
N ALA A 104 2.90 16.00 -8.43
CA ALA A 104 1.61 15.36 -8.63
C ALA A 104 0.59 15.73 -7.54
N ASN A 105 1.04 15.87 -6.29
CA ASN A 105 0.19 16.26 -5.16
C ASN A 105 -0.30 17.72 -5.27
N GLU A 106 0.36 18.57 -6.06
CA GLU A 106 -0.16 19.90 -6.41
C GLU A 106 -1.37 19.84 -7.37
N ILE A 107 -1.51 18.74 -8.12
CA ILE A 107 -2.59 18.51 -9.10
C ILE A 107 -3.75 17.74 -8.44
N LEU A 108 -3.42 16.81 -7.55
CA LEU A 108 -4.35 15.83 -6.99
C LEU A 108 -4.94 16.30 -5.66
N PRO A 109 -6.22 16.02 -5.38
CA PRO A 109 -6.87 16.43 -4.13
C PRO A 109 -6.52 15.51 -2.96
N LYS A 110 -5.77 14.43 -3.22
CA LYS A 110 -5.30 13.46 -2.22
C LYS A 110 -3.88 13.02 -2.57
N PRO A 111 -3.01 12.79 -1.57
CA PRO A 111 -1.64 12.33 -1.83
C PRO A 111 -1.59 10.94 -2.49
N ILE A 112 -0.53 10.70 -3.25
CA ILE A 112 -0.20 9.39 -3.82
C ILE A 112 0.32 8.45 -2.72
N GLU A 113 -0.27 7.27 -2.59
CA GLU A 113 0.18 6.19 -1.72
C GLU A 113 1.08 5.21 -2.50
N ILE A 114 2.40 5.25 -2.26
CA ILE A 114 3.26 4.16 -2.76
C ILE A 114 2.99 2.90 -1.92
N ILE A 115 2.57 1.82 -2.58
CA ILE A 115 2.28 0.54 -1.92
C ILE A 115 3.40 -0.47 -2.15
N ALA A 116 3.71 -1.28 -1.13
CA ALA A 116 4.67 -2.38 -1.25
C ALA A 116 4.17 -3.45 -2.24
N GLY A 117 5.08 -4.21 -2.86
CA GLY A 117 4.70 -5.25 -3.83
C GLY A 117 3.77 -6.32 -3.25
N ARG A 118 3.91 -6.67 -1.96
CA ARG A 118 3.00 -7.61 -1.28
C ARG A 118 1.62 -7.02 -1.02
N GLU A 119 1.52 -5.71 -0.80
CA GLU A 119 0.23 -5.02 -0.66
C GLU A 119 -0.47 -4.88 -2.02
N GLU A 120 0.29 -4.60 -3.08
CA GLU A 120 -0.19 -4.66 -4.47
C GLU A 120 -0.77 -6.05 -4.80
N ALA A 121 -0.02 -7.11 -4.49
CA ALA A 121 -0.47 -8.49 -4.65
C ALA A 121 -1.77 -8.78 -3.86
N ARG A 122 -1.86 -8.32 -2.60
CA ARG A 122 -3.05 -8.47 -1.76
C ARG A 122 -4.27 -7.79 -2.38
N LEU A 123 -4.12 -6.55 -2.85
CA LEU A 123 -5.19 -5.79 -3.49
C LEU A 123 -5.62 -6.45 -4.81
N ILE A 124 -4.68 -6.90 -5.64
CA ILE A 124 -4.98 -7.68 -6.85
C ILE A 124 -5.83 -8.91 -6.51
N TYR A 125 -5.43 -9.67 -5.48
CA TYR A 125 -6.18 -10.84 -5.05
C TYR A 125 -7.59 -10.49 -4.60
N LEU A 126 -7.77 -9.37 -3.87
CA LEU A 126 -9.07 -8.88 -3.46
C LEU A 126 -9.95 -8.55 -4.68
N GLY A 127 -9.40 -7.83 -5.66
CA GLY A 127 -10.11 -7.50 -6.91
C GLY A 127 -10.53 -8.73 -7.71
N VAL A 128 -9.63 -9.72 -7.84
CA VAL A 128 -9.94 -11.02 -8.47
C VAL A 128 -11.00 -11.77 -7.67
N SER A 129 -10.93 -11.72 -6.34
CA SER A 129 -11.83 -12.50 -5.47
C SER A 129 -13.26 -12.00 -5.48
N HIS A 130 -13.48 -10.69 -5.57
CA HIS A 130 -14.81 -10.12 -5.74
C HIS A 130 -15.36 -10.26 -7.16
N THR A 131 -14.50 -10.32 -8.17
CA THR A 131 -14.94 -10.51 -9.57
C THR A 131 -15.23 -11.98 -9.88
N ASN A 132 -14.51 -12.90 -9.24
CA ASN A 132 -14.65 -14.34 -9.41
C ASN A 132 -14.71 -14.99 -8.03
N ALA A 133 -15.91 -15.17 -7.48
CA ALA A 133 -16.06 -15.85 -6.20
C ALA A 133 -15.65 -17.33 -6.33
N SER A 134 -14.82 -17.80 -5.40
CA SER A 134 -14.47 -19.21 -5.26
C SER A 134 -14.18 -19.51 -3.79
N SER A 135 -14.67 -20.65 -3.30
CA SER A 135 -14.37 -21.17 -1.97
C SER A 135 -13.10 -22.03 -1.94
N GLU A 136 -12.57 -22.39 -3.10
CA GLU A 136 -11.36 -23.19 -3.22
C GLU A 136 -10.10 -22.34 -3.13
N GLN A 137 -9.00 -22.98 -2.75
CA GLN A 137 -7.69 -22.34 -2.78
C GLN A 137 -7.24 -22.16 -4.23
N ARG A 138 -6.83 -20.95 -4.60
CA ARG A 138 -6.43 -20.60 -5.97
C ARG A 138 -5.10 -19.87 -6.00
N LEU A 139 -4.39 -20.02 -7.12
CA LEU A 139 -3.26 -19.19 -7.48
C LEU A 139 -3.72 -18.07 -8.40
N VAL A 140 -3.41 -16.82 -8.06
CA VAL A 140 -3.58 -15.64 -8.91
C VAL A 140 -2.22 -15.20 -9.42
N ILE A 141 -2.14 -14.90 -10.72
CA ILE A 141 -0.94 -14.35 -11.37
C ILE A 141 -1.31 -13.05 -12.08
N ASP A 142 -0.59 -11.97 -11.79
CA ASP A 142 -0.73 -10.69 -12.48
C ASP A 142 0.61 -10.30 -13.11
N ILE A 143 0.65 -10.08 -14.43
CA ILE A 143 1.87 -9.70 -15.15
C ILE A 143 1.78 -8.24 -15.56
N GLY A 144 2.22 -7.38 -14.64
CA GLY A 144 2.33 -5.94 -14.82
C GLY A 144 3.50 -5.50 -15.72
N GLY A 145 3.72 -4.19 -15.77
CA GLY A 145 4.79 -3.59 -16.57
C GLY A 145 6.18 -3.72 -15.93
N GLY A 146 6.29 -3.53 -14.61
CA GLY A 146 7.55 -3.58 -13.87
C GLY A 146 7.71 -4.84 -13.01
N SER A 147 6.63 -5.34 -12.44
CA SER A 147 6.61 -6.53 -11.58
C SER A 147 5.60 -7.59 -12.06
N THR A 148 5.62 -8.73 -11.39
CA THR A 148 4.63 -9.81 -11.54
C THR A 148 4.30 -10.36 -10.17
N GLU A 149 3.01 -10.38 -9.85
CA GLU A 149 2.48 -10.79 -8.55
C GLU A 149 1.99 -12.24 -8.61
N PHE A 150 2.28 -13.00 -7.55
CA PHE A 150 1.80 -14.37 -7.33
C PHE A 150 1.08 -14.43 -6.00
N ILE A 151 -0.16 -14.86 -6.01
CA ILE A 151 -0.97 -14.93 -4.79
C ILE A 151 -1.62 -16.29 -4.66
N ILE A 152 -1.38 -16.99 -3.57
CA ILE A 152 -2.23 -18.11 -3.17
C ILE A 152 -3.21 -17.59 -2.13
N GLY A 153 -4.49 -17.83 -2.32
CA GLY A 153 -5.52 -17.43 -1.38
C GLY A 153 -6.74 -18.34 -1.43
N GLN A 154 -7.61 -18.22 -0.43
CA GLN A 154 -8.87 -18.94 -0.33
C GLN A 154 -9.99 -17.98 0.06
N GLY A 155 -11.12 -18.03 -0.64
CA GLY A 155 -12.17 -17.03 -0.45
C GLY A 155 -11.63 -15.62 -0.70
N PHE A 156 -11.77 -14.73 0.29
CA PHE A 156 -11.26 -13.35 0.26
C PHE A 156 -9.91 -13.18 0.97
N ASP A 157 -9.38 -14.23 1.60
CA ASP A 157 -8.15 -14.16 2.39
C ASP A 157 -6.94 -14.65 1.56
N PRO A 158 -5.94 -13.78 1.34
CA PRO A 158 -4.67 -14.18 0.76
C PRO A 158 -3.81 -14.91 1.80
N LEU A 159 -3.21 -16.02 1.40
CA LEU A 159 -2.37 -16.89 2.24
C LEU A 159 -0.87 -16.69 1.98
N LEU A 160 -0.49 -16.57 0.70
CA LEU A 160 0.88 -16.27 0.28
C LEU A 160 0.83 -15.16 -0.76
N THR A 161 1.62 -14.09 -0.56
CA THR A 161 1.74 -12.98 -1.49
C THR A 161 3.20 -12.72 -1.81
N GLU A 162 3.53 -12.67 -3.10
CA GLU A 162 4.87 -12.32 -3.57
C GLU A 162 4.77 -11.43 -4.81
N SER A 163 5.71 -10.50 -4.93
CA SER A 163 5.86 -9.62 -6.09
C SER A 163 7.31 -9.71 -6.59
N LEU A 164 7.48 -10.19 -7.81
CA LEU A 164 8.79 -10.43 -8.43
C LEU A 164 9.08 -9.36 -9.48
N GLN A 165 10.32 -8.90 -9.57
CA GLN A 165 10.76 -7.83 -10.48
C GLN A 165 10.95 -8.34 -11.91
N MET A 166 9.84 -8.69 -12.58
CA MET A 166 9.85 -9.27 -13.93
C MET A 166 8.63 -8.92 -14.80
N GLY A 167 8.27 -7.64 -14.85
CA GLY A 167 7.17 -7.18 -15.71
C GLY A 167 7.52 -7.08 -17.20
N CYS A 168 6.50 -6.95 -18.04
CA CYS A 168 6.64 -6.96 -19.49
C CYS A 168 7.43 -5.77 -20.05
N VAL A 169 7.35 -4.57 -19.46
CA VAL A 169 8.13 -3.39 -19.89
C VAL A 169 9.60 -3.58 -19.55
N ALA A 170 9.90 -3.93 -18.30
CA ALA A 170 11.27 -4.15 -17.83
C ALA A 170 11.98 -5.26 -18.63
N PHE A 171 11.27 -6.35 -18.93
CA PHE A 171 11.82 -7.43 -19.75
C PHE A 171 11.95 -7.08 -21.22
N THR A 172 11.08 -6.20 -21.74
CA THR A 172 11.24 -5.69 -23.12
C THR A 172 12.52 -4.88 -23.25
N GLN A 173 12.75 -3.93 -22.35
CA GLN A 173 14.00 -3.14 -22.34
C GLN A 173 15.25 -4.01 -22.22
N LYS A 174 15.16 -5.09 -21.43
CA LYS A 174 16.33 -5.93 -21.16
C LYS A 174 16.63 -6.96 -22.25
N PHE A 175 15.60 -7.50 -22.91
CA PHE A 175 15.76 -8.67 -23.78
C PHE A 175 15.23 -8.46 -25.20
N PHE A 176 14.49 -7.39 -25.46
CA PHE A 176 13.85 -7.12 -26.75
C PHE A 176 14.02 -5.64 -27.16
N GLU A 177 15.13 -5.00 -26.74
CA GLU A 177 15.38 -3.57 -26.95
C GLU A 177 15.41 -3.19 -28.45
N SER A 178 16.00 -4.05 -29.29
CA SER A 178 16.06 -3.83 -30.74
C SER A 178 14.71 -4.01 -31.45
N GLY A 179 13.70 -4.53 -30.74
CA GLY A 179 12.41 -4.93 -31.30
C GLY A 179 12.45 -6.25 -32.08
N ASP A 180 13.59 -6.95 -32.12
CA ASP A 180 13.69 -8.26 -32.74
C ASP A 180 13.06 -9.34 -31.85
N ILE A 181 12.43 -10.33 -32.48
CA ILE A 181 11.79 -11.48 -31.85
C ILE A 181 12.53 -12.74 -32.30
N ASP A 182 13.69 -12.98 -31.71
CA ASP A 182 14.52 -14.15 -31.98
C ASP A 182 14.53 -15.16 -30.83
N GLU A 183 15.14 -16.34 -31.08
CA GLU A 183 15.22 -17.42 -30.11
C GLU A 183 16.06 -17.08 -28.88
N ASP A 184 17.16 -16.34 -29.05
CA ASP A 184 18.09 -15.98 -27.98
C ASP A 184 17.43 -15.01 -27.00
N SER A 185 16.81 -13.96 -27.51
CA SER A 185 16.01 -12.97 -26.78
C SER A 185 14.91 -13.63 -25.96
N PHE A 186 14.14 -14.55 -26.56
CA PHE A 186 13.13 -15.32 -25.84
C PHE A 186 13.73 -16.23 -24.76
N ASN A 187 14.76 -17.00 -25.10
CA ASN A 187 15.39 -17.94 -24.17
C ASN A 187 16.00 -17.23 -22.96
N ASN A 188 16.64 -16.07 -23.19
CA ASN A 188 17.20 -15.23 -22.14
C ASN A 188 16.12 -14.64 -21.23
N ALA A 189 15.03 -14.12 -21.81
CA ALA A 189 13.88 -13.63 -21.04
C ALA A 189 13.25 -14.75 -20.19
N ILE A 190 13.02 -15.92 -20.78
CA ILE A 190 12.48 -17.09 -20.06
C ILE A 190 13.43 -17.54 -18.95
N ALA A 191 14.73 -17.61 -19.20
CA ALA A 191 15.72 -18.01 -18.21
C ALA A 191 15.77 -17.04 -17.03
N ALA A 192 15.69 -15.73 -17.30
CA ALA A 192 15.62 -14.70 -16.26
C ALA A 192 14.35 -14.81 -15.42
N ALA A 193 13.17 -14.93 -16.05
CA ALA A 193 11.92 -15.13 -15.32
C ALA A 193 11.94 -16.41 -14.47
N ARG A 194 12.46 -17.52 -15.01
CA ARG A 194 12.61 -18.77 -14.26
C ARG A 194 13.46 -18.59 -13.00
N LYS A 195 14.57 -17.87 -13.09
CA LYS A 195 15.45 -17.60 -11.95
C LYS A 195 14.73 -16.85 -10.83
N GLU A 196 13.89 -15.87 -11.17
CA GLU A 196 13.08 -15.15 -10.20
C GLU A 196 12.01 -16.05 -9.57
N ILE A 197 11.25 -16.81 -10.38
CA ILE A 197 10.15 -17.65 -9.89
C ILE A 197 10.66 -18.81 -9.02
N LEU A 198 11.85 -19.34 -9.29
CA LEU A 198 12.46 -20.41 -8.48
C LEU A 198 12.66 -20.00 -7.00
N ARG A 199 12.70 -18.70 -6.69
CA ARG A 199 12.80 -18.22 -5.30
C ARG A 199 11.55 -18.54 -4.48
N ILE A 200 10.40 -18.61 -5.13
CA ILE A 200 9.09 -18.82 -4.47
C ILE A 200 8.49 -20.20 -4.80
N SER A 201 9.00 -20.90 -5.81
CA SER A 201 8.31 -22.07 -6.38
C SER A 201 8.04 -23.18 -5.36
N ARG A 202 9.00 -23.49 -4.47
CA ARG A 202 8.84 -24.56 -3.47
C ARG A 202 7.74 -24.27 -2.46
N SER A 203 7.67 -23.04 -1.93
CA SER A 203 6.63 -22.68 -0.96
C SER A 203 5.25 -22.69 -1.61
N TYR A 204 5.15 -22.18 -2.83
CA TYR A 204 3.91 -22.14 -3.60
C TYR A 204 3.42 -23.54 -3.96
N GLN A 205 4.29 -24.40 -4.50
CA GLN A 205 3.93 -25.79 -4.83
C GLN A 205 3.57 -26.61 -3.60
N LYS A 206 4.20 -26.35 -2.45
CA LYS A 206 3.86 -26.99 -1.17
C LYS A 206 2.48 -26.55 -0.67
N ALA A 207 2.15 -25.27 -0.80
CA ALA A 207 0.83 -24.76 -0.43
C ALA A 207 -0.26 -25.32 -1.36
N GLY A 208 0.03 -25.45 -2.66
CA GLY A 208 -0.88 -25.99 -3.65
C GLY A 208 -2.00 -25.02 -4.05
N TRP A 209 -2.84 -25.42 -5.00
CA TRP A 209 -4.04 -24.71 -5.43
C TRP A 209 -4.93 -25.66 -6.24
N SER A 210 -6.23 -25.40 -6.26
CA SER A 210 -7.21 -26.12 -7.08
C SER A 210 -7.37 -25.51 -8.47
N SER A 211 -7.15 -24.19 -8.58
CA SER A 211 -7.29 -23.45 -9.84
C SER A 211 -6.28 -22.32 -9.96
N VAL A 212 -6.05 -21.87 -11.20
CA VAL A 212 -5.19 -20.72 -11.48
C VAL A 212 -5.98 -19.66 -12.26
N THR A 213 -5.93 -18.44 -11.75
CA THR A 213 -6.52 -17.26 -12.38
C THR A 213 -5.42 -16.27 -12.74
N GLY A 214 -5.53 -15.66 -13.91
CA GLY A 214 -4.65 -14.63 -14.37
C GLY A 214 -5.39 -13.31 -14.57
N SER A 215 -4.78 -12.20 -14.15
CA SER A 215 -5.26 -10.83 -14.35
C SER A 215 -4.25 -10.02 -15.16
N SER A 216 -4.50 -8.71 -15.33
CA SER A 216 -3.71 -7.75 -16.11
C SER A 216 -3.90 -7.77 -17.63
N GLY A 217 -3.33 -6.75 -18.26
CA GLY A 217 -3.25 -6.67 -19.71
C GLY A 217 -2.57 -7.89 -20.32
N THR A 218 -1.38 -8.28 -19.87
CA THR A 218 -0.56 -9.32 -20.55
C THR A 218 -1.34 -10.60 -20.75
N ILE A 219 -1.94 -11.11 -19.66
CA ILE A 219 -2.77 -12.31 -19.67
C ILE A 219 -3.99 -12.12 -20.56
N LYS A 220 -4.65 -10.95 -20.52
CA LYS A 220 -5.78 -10.64 -21.42
C LYS A 220 -5.42 -10.76 -22.91
N ALA A 221 -4.28 -10.24 -23.34
CA ALA A 221 -3.87 -10.35 -24.75
C ALA A 221 -3.54 -11.79 -25.12
N VAL A 222 -2.80 -12.50 -24.25
CA VAL A 222 -2.47 -13.90 -24.51
C VAL A 222 -3.75 -14.70 -24.67
N ARG A 223 -4.70 -14.59 -23.73
CA ARG A 223 -6.02 -15.26 -23.86
C ARG A 223 -6.68 -14.95 -25.19
N ASN A 224 -6.84 -13.66 -25.53
CA ASN A 224 -7.56 -13.27 -26.74
C ASN A 224 -6.91 -13.84 -28.02
N VAL A 225 -5.57 -13.84 -28.09
CA VAL A 225 -4.83 -14.44 -29.22
C VAL A 225 -5.01 -15.96 -29.26
N LEU A 226 -4.94 -16.63 -28.10
CA LEU A 226 -5.14 -18.08 -28.06
C LEU A 226 -6.57 -18.46 -28.47
N VAL A 227 -7.57 -17.70 -28.02
CA VAL A 227 -8.98 -17.92 -28.40
C VAL A 227 -9.17 -17.69 -29.91
N SER A 228 -8.71 -16.56 -30.46
CA SER A 228 -8.87 -16.26 -31.89
C SER A 228 -8.16 -17.27 -32.81
N LYS A 229 -7.06 -17.87 -32.35
CA LYS A 229 -6.33 -18.91 -33.09
C LYS A 229 -6.81 -20.34 -32.84
N GLY A 230 -7.79 -20.55 -31.95
CA GLY A 230 -8.23 -21.89 -31.54
C GLY A 230 -7.15 -22.70 -30.80
N TRP A 231 -6.29 -22.01 -30.04
CA TRP A 231 -5.21 -22.59 -29.23
C TRP A 231 -5.51 -22.58 -27.72
N ALA A 232 -6.59 -21.92 -27.30
CA ALA A 232 -7.15 -22.06 -25.95
C ALA A 232 -7.86 -23.42 -25.82
N ASP A 233 -8.23 -23.80 -24.59
CA ASP A 233 -9.12 -24.94 -24.40
C ASP A 233 -10.61 -24.57 -24.60
N ASP A 234 -11.50 -25.55 -24.45
CA ASP A 234 -12.94 -25.39 -24.66
C ASP A 234 -13.61 -24.38 -23.72
N GLN A 235 -12.94 -24.03 -22.62
CA GLN A 235 -13.38 -23.01 -21.66
C GLN A 235 -12.68 -21.66 -21.88
N GLU A 236 -12.02 -21.49 -23.03
CA GLU A 236 -11.23 -20.32 -23.39
C GLU A 236 -10.11 -19.99 -22.39
N ARG A 237 -9.60 -21.01 -21.68
CA ARG A 237 -8.48 -20.87 -20.74
C ARG A 237 -7.16 -20.91 -21.51
N ILE A 238 -6.19 -20.18 -20.98
CA ILE A 238 -4.82 -20.20 -21.49
C ILE A 238 -4.18 -21.54 -21.14
N THR A 239 -3.72 -22.28 -22.13
CA THR A 239 -3.03 -23.56 -21.93
C THR A 239 -1.52 -23.41 -22.14
N TYR A 240 -0.71 -24.22 -21.45
CA TYR A 240 0.74 -24.20 -21.61
C TYR A 240 1.17 -24.45 -23.06
N GLU A 241 0.52 -25.41 -23.73
CA GLU A 241 0.76 -25.70 -25.14
C GLU A 241 0.32 -24.55 -26.06
N GLY A 242 -0.79 -23.88 -25.76
CA GLY A 242 -1.22 -22.67 -26.46
C GLY A 242 -0.18 -21.56 -26.37
N VAL A 243 0.39 -21.31 -25.18
CA VAL A 243 1.47 -20.34 -24.98
C VAL A 243 2.73 -20.73 -25.75
N LYS A 244 3.08 -22.02 -25.83
CA LYS A 244 4.20 -22.50 -26.66
C LYS A 244 3.95 -22.25 -28.15
N LYS A 245 2.74 -22.52 -28.66
CA LYS A 245 2.36 -22.21 -30.04
C LYS A 245 2.46 -20.72 -30.32
N LEU A 246 2.01 -19.88 -29.38
CA LEU A 246 2.12 -18.43 -29.47
C LEU A 246 3.58 -17.96 -29.54
N GLN A 247 4.46 -18.49 -28.69
CA GLN A 247 5.90 -18.19 -28.79
C GLN A 247 6.45 -18.51 -30.18
N GLN A 248 6.16 -19.71 -30.70
CA GLN A 248 6.61 -20.12 -32.03
C GLN A 248 6.03 -19.25 -33.15
N HIS A 249 4.81 -18.74 -32.97
CA HIS A 249 4.22 -17.81 -33.92
C HIS A 249 4.89 -16.44 -33.90
N LEU A 250 5.20 -15.93 -32.70
CA LEU A 250 5.93 -14.66 -32.53
C LEU A 250 7.34 -14.73 -33.15
N LEU A 251 8.05 -15.84 -32.98
CA LEU A 251 9.36 -16.07 -33.64
C LEU A 251 9.27 -16.00 -35.17
N LYS A 252 8.15 -16.43 -35.76
CA LYS A 252 7.93 -16.34 -37.21
C LYS A 252 7.62 -14.91 -37.68
N ILE A 253 7.03 -14.08 -36.81
CA ILE A 253 6.80 -12.66 -37.08
C ILE A 253 8.14 -11.91 -37.07
N GLY A 254 9.02 -12.25 -36.12
CA GLY A 254 10.42 -11.80 -36.13
C GLY A 254 10.65 -10.37 -35.65
N ARG A 255 9.67 -9.46 -35.72
CA ARG A 255 9.76 -8.10 -35.18
C ARG A 255 8.51 -7.67 -34.43
N VAL A 256 8.67 -6.84 -33.41
CA VAL A 256 7.55 -6.37 -32.57
C VAL A 256 6.57 -5.47 -33.31
N GLU A 257 7.04 -4.67 -34.25
CA GLU A 257 6.20 -3.75 -35.04
C GLU A 257 5.24 -4.49 -35.99
N ASP A 258 5.66 -5.67 -36.45
CA ASP A 258 4.92 -6.52 -37.39
C ASP A 258 3.87 -7.42 -36.70
N ILE A 259 3.67 -7.28 -35.38
CA ILE A 259 2.68 -8.07 -34.65
C ILE A 259 1.26 -7.64 -35.04
N GLU A 260 0.65 -8.36 -35.98
CA GLU A 260 -0.76 -8.21 -36.36
C GLU A 260 -1.59 -9.38 -35.84
N LEU A 261 -1.89 -9.36 -34.54
CA LEU A 261 -2.65 -10.42 -33.87
C LEU A 261 -3.95 -9.88 -33.28
N GLU A 262 -5.07 -10.54 -33.61
CA GLU A 262 -6.36 -10.23 -33.01
C GLU A 262 -6.29 -10.38 -31.48
N GLY A 263 -6.66 -9.31 -30.77
CA GLY A 263 -6.57 -9.23 -29.32
C GLY A 263 -5.32 -8.52 -28.78
N VAL A 264 -4.33 -8.24 -29.64
CA VAL A 264 -3.16 -7.39 -29.30
C VAL A 264 -3.41 -5.98 -29.82
N LYS A 265 -3.58 -5.03 -28.90
CA LYS A 265 -3.72 -3.61 -29.26
C LYS A 265 -2.38 -3.03 -29.71
N GLU A 266 -2.39 -2.06 -30.62
CA GLU A 266 -1.21 -1.40 -31.18
C GLU A 266 -0.17 -1.02 -30.11
N HIS A 267 -0.62 -0.34 -29.07
CA HIS A 267 0.25 0.15 -28.00
C HIS A 267 0.89 -0.95 -27.13
N ARG A 268 0.50 -2.22 -27.31
CA ARG A 268 1.02 -3.38 -26.58
C ARG A 268 1.93 -4.29 -27.40
N LYS A 269 2.02 -4.11 -28.71
CA LYS A 269 2.88 -4.93 -29.58
C LYS A 269 4.31 -5.02 -29.03
N ALA A 270 4.91 -3.86 -28.72
CA ALA A 270 6.27 -3.76 -28.20
C ALA A 270 6.54 -4.61 -26.95
N VAL A 271 5.57 -4.73 -26.03
CA VAL A 271 5.76 -5.42 -24.75
C VAL A 271 5.24 -6.86 -24.73
N PHE A 272 4.60 -7.30 -25.82
CA PHE A 272 3.89 -8.57 -25.86
C PHE A 272 4.82 -9.80 -25.81
N PRO A 273 5.95 -9.87 -26.55
CA PRO A 273 6.84 -11.03 -26.48
C PRO A 273 7.42 -11.25 -25.08
N ALA A 274 7.85 -10.18 -24.41
CA ALA A 274 8.33 -10.23 -23.04
C ALA A 274 7.27 -10.78 -22.06
N GLY A 275 6.02 -10.31 -22.20
CA GLY A 275 4.90 -10.83 -21.40
C GLY A 275 4.63 -12.33 -21.63
N VAL A 276 4.72 -12.80 -22.89
CA VAL A 276 4.61 -14.23 -23.23
C VAL A 276 5.76 -15.03 -22.62
N ALA A 277 6.98 -14.52 -22.64
CA ALA A 277 8.16 -15.15 -22.03
C ALA A 277 7.97 -15.35 -20.51
N VAL A 278 7.51 -14.31 -19.80
CA VAL A 278 7.23 -14.35 -18.35
C VAL A 278 6.13 -15.37 -18.04
N LEU A 279 5.00 -15.32 -18.76
CA LEU A 279 3.90 -16.26 -18.56
C LEU A 279 4.33 -17.71 -18.79
N ARG A 280 5.09 -17.98 -19.87
CA ARG A 280 5.62 -19.32 -20.17
C ARG A 280 6.54 -19.82 -19.06
N ALA A 281 7.38 -18.95 -18.52
CA ALA A 281 8.27 -19.29 -17.40
C ALA A 281 7.47 -19.63 -16.14
N ALA A 282 6.47 -18.80 -15.79
CA ALA A 282 5.58 -19.03 -14.65
C ALA A 282 4.87 -20.38 -14.75
N MET A 283 4.23 -20.64 -15.89
CA MET A 283 3.53 -21.92 -16.10
C MET A 283 4.46 -23.12 -15.99
N LYS A 284 5.66 -23.03 -16.58
CA LYS A 284 6.61 -24.15 -16.56
C LYS A 284 7.19 -24.43 -15.17
N VAL A 285 7.58 -23.39 -14.42
CA VAL A 285 8.23 -23.55 -13.11
C VAL A 285 7.24 -24.01 -12.05
N LEU A 286 6.02 -23.46 -12.07
CA LEU A 286 4.99 -23.80 -11.10
C LEU A 286 4.21 -25.06 -11.45
N GLY A 287 4.35 -25.57 -12.68
CA GLY A 287 3.63 -26.77 -13.14
C GLY A 287 2.16 -26.48 -13.48
N ILE A 288 1.88 -25.31 -14.04
CA ILE A 288 0.52 -24.86 -14.36
C ILE A 288 0.19 -25.27 -15.80
N GLU A 289 -0.89 -26.01 -15.96
CA GLU A 289 -1.37 -26.46 -17.28
C GLU A 289 -2.33 -25.45 -17.89
N THR A 290 -3.24 -24.89 -17.09
CA THR A 290 -4.30 -23.98 -17.54
C THR A 290 -4.44 -22.76 -16.63
N ILE A 291 -4.75 -21.61 -17.21
CA ILE A 291 -5.03 -20.35 -16.49
C ILE A 291 -6.36 -19.77 -17.00
N ALA A 292 -7.31 -19.56 -16.09
CA ALA A 292 -8.52 -18.78 -16.36
C ALA A 292 -8.23 -17.28 -16.29
N TYR A 293 -9.00 -16.44 -16.99
CA TYR A 293 -8.82 -14.99 -16.98
C TYR A 293 -9.83 -14.30 -16.07
N SER A 294 -9.39 -13.26 -15.34
CA SER A 294 -10.26 -12.35 -14.58
C SER A 294 -10.10 -10.91 -15.07
N ASP A 295 -11.22 -10.18 -15.15
CA ASP A 295 -11.19 -8.73 -15.36
C ASP A 295 -10.90 -7.93 -14.09
N GLY A 296 -10.99 -8.56 -12.90
CA GLY A 296 -10.61 -7.97 -11.63
C GLY A 296 -9.10 -7.92 -11.47
N ALA A 297 -8.58 -6.78 -11.03
CA ALA A 297 -7.15 -6.60 -10.76
C ALA A 297 -6.96 -5.58 -9.61
N LEU A 298 -5.84 -4.86 -9.63
CA LEU A 298 -5.47 -3.90 -8.59
C LEU A 298 -6.55 -2.84 -8.33
N ARG A 299 -7.06 -2.17 -9.38
CA ARG A 299 -8.03 -1.07 -9.22
C ARG A 299 -9.35 -1.52 -8.59
N GLU A 300 -9.87 -2.69 -8.96
CA GLU A 300 -11.05 -3.26 -8.31
C GLU A 300 -10.73 -3.59 -6.85
N GLY A 301 -9.56 -4.17 -6.58
CA GLY A 301 -9.06 -4.39 -5.23
C GLY A 301 -9.00 -3.13 -4.37
N VAL A 302 -8.47 -2.03 -4.92
CA VAL A 302 -8.43 -0.73 -4.22
C VAL A 302 -9.84 -0.26 -3.88
N MET A 303 -10.81 -0.38 -4.79
CA MET A 303 -12.19 0.00 -4.52
C MET A 303 -12.82 -0.87 -3.41
N TYR A 304 -12.68 -2.20 -3.47
CA TYR A 304 -13.21 -3.07 -2.42
C TYR A 304 -12.51 -2.86 -1.08
N ASP A 305 -11.21 -2.54 -1.08
CA ASP A 305 -10.47 -2.21 0.14
C ASP A 305 -10.99 -0.91 0.77
N MET A 306 -11.28 0.11 -0.03
CA MET A 306 -11.90 1.35 0.45
C MET A 306 -13.25 1.08 1.10
N LEU A 307 -14.08 0.23 0.50
CA LEU A 307 -15.37 -0.14 1.11
C LEU A 307 -15.21 -0.90 2.43
N GLY A 308 -14.23 -1.78 2.52
CA GLY A 308 -13.87 -2.44 3.78
C GLY A 308 -13.49 -1.45 4.88
N ARG A 309 -12.83 -0.34 4.54
CA ARG A 309 -12.48 0.74 5.49
C ARG A 309 -13.69 1.55 5.97
N PHE A 310 -14.73 1.68 5.13
CA PHE A 310 -15.99 2.31 5.53
C PHE A 310 -16.92 1.35 6.29
N ALA A 311 -16.68 0.03 6.18
CA ALA A 311 -17.40 -1.00 6.90
C ALA A 311 -16.79 -1.31 8.29
N SER A 312 -17.45 -2.18 9.06
CA SER A 312 -17.01 -2.58 10.40
C SER A 312 -15.76 -3.48 10.45
N GLU A 313 -15.15 -3.80 9.31
CA GLU A 313 -14.01 -4.73 9.21
C GLU A 313 -12.83 -4.14 8.41
N ASP A 314 -12.12 -3.18 8.99
CA ASP A 314 -10.88 -2.63 8.41
C ASP A 314 -9.72 -3.65 8.52
N VAL A 315 -9.10 -3.99 7.39
CA VAL A 315 -7.95 -4.89 7.31
C VAL A 315 -6.75 -4.37 8.12
N ARG A 316 -6.62 -3.06 8.29
CA ARG A 316 -5.55 -2.43 9.08
C ARG A 316 -5.67 -2.79 10.56
N ASP A 317 -6.88 -2.83 11.10
CA ASP A 317 -7.10 -3.22 12.49
C ASP A 317 -6.85 -4.72 12.69
N ARG A 318 -7.20 -5.57 11.71
CA ARG A 318 -6.79 -6.99 11.72
C ARG A 318 -5.26 -7.15 11.71
N SER A 319 -4.56 -6.35 10.90
CA SER A 319 -3.10 -6.36 10.83
C SER A 319 -2.44 -5.91 12.13
N VAL A 320 -3.00 -4.90 12.80
CA VAL A 320 -2.56 -4.46 14.14
C VAL A 320 -2.70 -5.61 15.14
N GLN A 321 -3.83 -6.32 15.16
CA GLN A 321 -4.01 -7.49 16.05
C GLN A 321 -3.00 -8.60 15.72
N ALA A 322 -2.76 -8.88 14.45
CA ALA A 322 -1.77 -9.88 14.05
C ALA A 322 -0.34 -9.51 14.51
N LEU A 323 0.03 -8.22 14.48
CA LEU A 323 1.32 -7.76 14.99
C LEU A 323 1.42 -7.83 16.52
N ILE A 324 0.33 -7.48 17.23
CA ILE A 324 0.23 -7.65 18.69
C ILE A 324 0.52 -9.10 19.07
N GLU A 325 -0.09 -10.06 18.38
CA GLU A 325 0.12 -11.49 18.65
C GLU A 325 1.52 -11.96 18.25
N ARG A 326 1.98 -11.60 17.05
CA ARG A 326 3.29 -12.00 16.51
C ARG A 326 4.45 -11.56 17.40
N TYR A 327 4.39 -10.34 17.92
CA TYR A 327 5.44 -9.76 18.76
C TYR A 327 5.15 -9.86 20.26
N SER A 328 4.09 -10.58 20.65
CA SER A 328 3.72 -10.79 22.06
C SER A 328 3.59 -9.48 22.84
N VAL A 329 2.96 -8.46 22.24
CA VAL A 329 2.73 -7.16 22.87
C VAL A 329 1.85 -7.33 24.12
N ASP A 330 2.17 -6.61 25.19
CA ASP A 330 1.33 -6.53 26.38
C ASP A 330 0.01 -5.81 26.05
N LYS A 331 -1.03 -6.61 25.82
CA LYS A 331 -2.39 -6.14 25.48
C LYS A 331 -2.98 -5.21 26.53
N LYS A 332 -2.65 -5.38 27.82
CA LYS A 332 -3.16 -4.51 28.89
C LYS A 332 -2.53 -3.13 28.83
N GLN A 333 -1.21 -3.07 28.67
CA GLN A 333 -0.51 -1.80 28.51
C GLN A 333 -0.93 -1.07 27.24
N ALA A 334 -1.00 -1.78 26.12
CA ALA A 334 -1.46 -1.22 24.85
C ALA A 334 -2.85 -0.57 25.00
N LYS A 335 -3.79 -1.27 25.65
CA LYS A 335 -5.14 -0.74 25.89
C LYS A 335 -5.13 0.52 26.77
N ARG A 336 -4.33 0.56 27.83
CA ARG A 336 -4.19 1.75 28.69
C ARG A 336 -3.74 2.98 27.89
N VAL A 337 -2.67 2.82 27.10
CA VAL A 337 -2.13 3.90 26.27
C VAL A 337 -3.15 4.34 25.20
N VAL A 338 -3.84 3.39 24.56
CA VAL A 338 -4.91 3.69 23.60
C VAL A 338 -6.03 4.52 24.23
N THR A 339 -6.53 4.15 25.40
CA THR A 339 -7.57 4.91 26.10
C THR A 339 -7.13 6.34 26.42
N SER A 340 -5.87 6.54 26.81
CA SER A 340 -5.32 7.89 27.00
C SER A 340 -5.19 8.66 25.69
N CYS A 341 -4.74 8.02 24.60
CA CYS A 341 -4.70 8.66 23.28
C CYS A 341 -6.08 9.10 22.80
N GLU A 342 -7.11 8.26 22.97
CA GLU A 342 -8.49 8.59 22.58
C GLU A 342 -9.01 9.80 23.36
N ARG A 343 -8.81 9.81 24.69
CA ARG A 343 -9.20 10.96 25.55
C ARG A 343 -8.48 12.24 25.15
N LEU A 344 -7.17 12.17 24.90
CA LEU A 344 -6.38 13.33 24.49
C LEU A 344 -6.86 13.84 23.13
N TYR A 345 -7.01 12.95 22.14
CA TYR A 345 -7.51 13.30 20.81
C TYR A 345 -8.88 13.99 20.88
N GLU A 346 -9.85 13.42 21.59
CA GLU A 346 -11.20 14.00 21.73
C GLU A 346 -11.15 15.45 22.23
N LYS A 347 -10.22 15.76 23.14
CA LYS A 347 -10.06 17.10 23.71
C LYS A 347 -9.29 18.08 22.82
N THR A 348 -8.40 17.60 21.97
CA THR A 348 -7.45 18.46 21.25
C THR A 348 -7.65 18.53 19.75
N HIS A 349 -8.41 17.61 19.13
CA HIS A 349 -8.45 17.46 17.68
C HIS A 349 -8.91 18.73 16.94
N GLU A 350 -9.99 19.39 17.38
CA GLU A 350 -10.48 20.62 16.73
C GLU A 350 -9.43 21.74 16.77
N ALA A 351 -8.81 21.97 17.93
CA ALA A 351 -7.81 23.02 18.12
C ALA A 351 -6.52 22.78 17.32
N LEU A 352 -6.14 21.51 17.17
CA LEU A 352 -4.94 21.10 16.44
C LEU A 352 -5.21 20.88 14.94
N GLY A 353 -6.48 20.89 14.50
CA GLY A 353 -6.88 20.58 13.13
C GLY A 353 -6.61 19.12 12.75
N LEU A 354 -6.80 18.19 13.69
CA LEU A 354 -6.63 16.76 13.45
C LEU A 354 -7.93 16.14 12.92
N GLU A 355 -7.79 15.21 11.99
CA GLU A 355 -8.91 14.53 11.35
C GLU A 355 -9.11 13.11 11.89
N SER A 356 -10.22 12.46 11.50
CA SER A 356 -10.54 11.10 11.94
C SER A 356 -9.45 10.09 11.56
N GLU A 357 -8.80 10.26 10.39
CA GLU A 357 -7.66 9.43 9.98
C GLU A 357 -6.46 9.58 10.91
N ASP A 358 -6.23 10.77 11.49
CA ASP A 358 -5.15 11.00 12.45
C ASP A 358 -5.42 10.28 13.78
N ASN A 359 -6.67 10.25 14.25
CA ASN A 359 -7.06 9.45 15.42
C ASN A 359 -6.79 7.97 15.19
N ASP A 360 -7.22 7.48 14.02
CA ASP A 360 -7.06 6.10 13.59
C ASP A 360 -5.57 5.70 13.56
N LEU A 361 -4.71 6.57 13.04
CA LEU A 361 -3.26 6.39 13.01
C LEU A 361 -2.66 6.40 14.42
N LEU A 362 -3.06 7.34 15.27
CA LEU A 362 -2.62 7.44 16.67
C LEU A 362 -3.01 6.19 17.46
N ARG A 363 -4.28 5.75 17.35
CA ARG A 363 -4.82 4.56 18.01
C ARG A 363 -4.04 3.31 17.62
N ARG A 364 -3.84 3.08 16.32
CA ARG A 364 -3.11 1.91 15.80
C ARG A 364 -1.65 1.94 16.23
N THR A 365 -1.01 3.11 16.23
CA THR A 365 0.37 3.24 16.72
C THR A 365 0.45 3.02 18.23
N ALA A 366 -0.51 3.50 19.02
CA ALA A 366 -0.57 3.28 20.46
C ALA A 366 -0.67 1.79 20.80
N TYR A 367 -1.44 1.01 20.03
CA TYR A 367 -1.45 -0.45 20.16
C TYR A 367 -0.07 -1.09 19.93
N LEU A 368 0.73 -0.50 19.04
CA LEU A 368 1.99 -1.08 18.55
C LEU A 368 3.25 -0.40 19.10
N HIS A 369 3.14 0.60 19.97
CA HIS A 369 4.29 1.40 20.40
C HIS A 369 5.39 0.57 21.10
N GLU A 370 5.02 -0.56 21.71
CA GLU A 370 5.90 -1.50 22.41
C GLU A 370 6.34 -2.72 21.58
N ILE A 371 6.01 -2.82 20.27
CA ILE A 371 6.40 -4.01 19.46
C ILE A 371 7.91 -4.24 19.43
N GLY A 372 8.71 -3.17 19.55
CA GLY A 372 10.17 -3.24 19.61
C GLY A 372 10.73 -3.97 20.83
N LEU A 373 9.92 -4.21 21.87
CA LEU A 373 10.31 -5.01 23.03
C LEU A 373 10.63 -6.48 22.65
N ALA A 374 10.08 -6.97 21.54
CA ALA A 374 10.43 -8.28 20.99
C ALA A 374 11.89 -8.36 20.51
N VAL A 375 12.55 -7.21 20.26
CA VAL A 375 13.95 -7.13 19.85
C VAL A 375 14.84 -6.83 21.05
N SER A 376 14.56 -5.75 21.78
CA SER A 376 15.33 -5.33 22.96
C SER A 376 14.55 -4.33 23.81
N HIS A 377 14.70 -4.44 25.12
CA HIS A 377 14.16 -3.47 26.07
C HIS A 377 14.88 -2.10 25.97
N SER A 378 16.19 -2.11 25.78
CA SER A 378 16.96 -0.89 25.58
C SER A 378 16.65 -0.30 24.21
N GLY A 379 16.27 0.98 24.18
CA GLY A 379 16.00 1.67 22.92
C GLY A 379 14.80 1.17 22.14
N TYR A 380 13.83 0.49 22.77
CA TYR A 380 12.74 -0.19 22.04
C TYR A 380 11.95 0.70 21.08
N HIS A 381 11.82 2.01 21.33
CA HIS A 381 11.19 2.97 20.42
C HIS A 381 11.85 2.99 19.02
N HIS A 382 13.17 2.81 18.94
CA HIS A 382 13.86 2.64 17.65
C HIS A 382 13.52 1.30 16.99
N HIS A 383 13.39 0.23 17.77
CA HIS A 383 13.01 -1.09 17.26
C HIS A 383 11.53 -1.13 16.84
N SER A 384 10.63 -0.46 17.57
CA SER A 384 9.23 -0.29 17.18
C SER A 384 9.13 0.47 15.87
N ALA A 385 9.84 1.59 15.74
CA ALA A 385 9.90 2.34 14.49
C ALA A 385 10.44 1.50 13.33
N TYR A 386 11.54 0.75 13.55
CA TYR A 386 12.10 -0.15 12.55
C TYR A 386 11.09 -1.24 12.12
N LEU A 387 10.46 -1.92 13.08
CA LEU A 387 9.49 -2.96 12.79
C LEU A 387 8.25 -2.41 12.08
N LEU A 388 7.75 -1.22 12.46
CA LEU A 388 6.60 -0.59 11.79
C LEU A 388 6.93 -0.15 10.36
N GLN A 389 8.15 0.36 10.13
CA GLN A 389 8.57 0.88 8.82
C GLN A 389 8.92 -0.21 7.81
N TYR A 390 9.48 -1.34 8.27
CA TYR A 390 10.07 -2.35 7.39
C TYR A 390 9.33 -3.70 7.40
N SER A 391 8.20 -3.80 8.12
CA SER A 391 7.34 -5.00 8.05
C SER A 391 6.34 -4.92 6.90
N ASP A 392 5.94 -6.07 6.38
CA ASP A 392 4.76 -6.14 5.52
C ASP A 392 3.49 -6.08 6.39
N ILE A 393 2.81 -4.92 6.39
CA ILE A 393 1.59 -4.68 7.17
C ILE A 393 0.40 -4.49 6.21
N PRO A 394 -0.45 -5.52 6.01
CA PRO A 394 -1.58 -5.45 5.09
C PRO A 394 -2.50 -4.26 5.34
N GLY A 395 -2.87 -3.56 4.26
CA GLY A 395 -3.74 -2.37 4.28
C GLY A 395 -3.03 -1.04 4.51
N PHE A 396 -1.74 -1.03 4.85
CA PHE A 396 -0.98 0.20 5.05
C PHE A 396 -0.10 0.50 3.84
N SER A 397 -0.11 1.76 3.39
CA SER A 397 0.88 2.25 2.42
C SER A 397 2.26 2.40 3.06
N GLN A 398 3.31 2.60 2.25
CA GLN A 398 4.65 2.87 2.78
C GLN A 398 4.69 4.19 3.57
N VAL A 399 3.89 5.17 3.15
CA VAL A 399 3.76 6.46 3.84
C VAL A 399 3.08 6.27 5.20
N ASP A 400 2.00 5.48 5.28
CA ASP A 400 1.32 5.22 6.56
C ASP A 400 2.24 4.50 7.55
N GLN A 401 3.00 3.51 7.07
CA GLN A 401 3.99 2.80 7.89
C GLN A 401 5.09 3.74 8.38
N LEU A 402 5.55 4.67 7.53
CA LEU A 402 6.52 5.69 7.93
C LEU A 402 5.95 6.66 8.96
N ARG A 403 4.69 7.11 8.80
CA ARG A 403 3.99 7.95 9.79
C ARG A 403 3.89 7.24 11.14
N MET A 404 3.43 5.99 11.17
CA MET A 404 3.40 5.16 12.40
C MET A 404 4.79 5.00 13.01
N ALA A 405 5.81 4.77 12.17
CA ALA A 405 7.18 4.65 12.62
C ALA A 405 7.71 5.94 13.26
N GLN A 406 7.39 7.12 12.72
CA GLN A 406 7.77 8.40 13.32
C GLN A 406 7.09 8.63 14.67
N ILE A 407 5.78 8.34 14.77
CA ILE A 407 5.04 8.41 16.03
C ILE A 407 5.67 7.46 17.07
N ALA A 408 5.92 6.20 16.72
CA ALA A 408 6.54 5.22 17.60
C ALA A 408 8.02 5.52 17.91
N ARG A 409 8.76 6.17 17.01
CA ARG A 409 10.16 6.55 17.24
C ARG A 409 10.27 7.63 18.30
N ASN A 410 9.37 8.61 18.28
CA ASN A 410 9.53 9.85 19.05
C ASN A 410 8.71 9.88 20.35
N HIS A 411 7.93 8.83 20.65
CA HIS A 411 7.08 8.77 21.85
C HIS A 411 7.81 8.78 23.21
N ARG A 412 9.14 8.66 23.25
CA ARG A 412 9.90 8.67 24.51
C ARG A 412 11.36 9.11 24.31
N ARG A 413 12.07 9.32 25.43
CA ARG A 413 13.48 9.77 25.48
C ARG A 413 13.64 11.18 24.87
N LYS A 414 14.87 11.56 24.49
CA LYS A 414 15.16 12.91 23.99
C LYS A 414 14.55 13.12 22.60
N LEU A 415 13.80 14.19 22.45
CA LEU A 415 13.32 14.68 21.17
C LEU A 415 14.45 15.45 20.47
N LYS A 416 14.75 15.08 19.21
CA LYS A 416 15.83 15.66 18.40
C LYS A 416 15.25 16.54 17.29
N SER A 417 15.99 17.56 16.85
CA SER A 417 15.60 18.41 15.70
C SER A 417 15.43 17.60 14.42
N GLU A 418 16.34 16.67 14.15
CA GLU A 418 16.24 15.73 13.01
C GLU A 418 14.91 14.94 13.01
N GLY A 419 14.37 14.63 14.19
CA GLY A 419 13.09 13.93 14.31
C GLY A 419 11.88 14.83 14.05
N LEU A 420 11.98 16.12 14.36
CA LEU A 420 10.96 17.11 14.03
C LEU A 420 10.89 17.30 12.52
N GLU A 421 12.03 17.55 11.87
CA GLU A 421 12.14 17.72 10.41
C GLU A 421 11.54 16.50 9.69
N GLN A 422 11.94 15.29 10.08
CA GLN A 422 11.38 14.06 9.50
C GLN A 422 9.87 13.90 9.71
N ALA A 423 9.33 14.31 10.86
CA ALA A 423 7.89 14.23 11.10
C ALA A 423 7.13 15.24 10.23
N GLN A 424 7.65 16.46 10.10
CA GLN A 424 7.07 17.51 9.26
C GLN A 424 7.13 17.15 7.78
N ASP A 425 8.24 16.60 7.31
CA ASP A 425 8.40 16.17 5.92
C ASP A 425 7.39 15.06 5.54
N VAL A 426 7.13 14.14 6.46
CA VAL A 426 6.29 12.96 6.19
C VAL A 426 4.80 13.25 6.36
N GLY A 427 4.42 14.11 7.31
CA GLY A 427 3.02 14.31 7.64
C GLY A 427 2.68 15.67 8.25
N GLY A 428 3.54 16.68 8.04
CA GLY A 428 3.31 18.04 8.50
C GLY A 428 3.15 18.17 10.02
N ASP A 429 2.52 19.26 10.44
CA ASP A 429 2.31 19.55 11.86
C ASP A 429 1.38 18.54 12.53
N SER A 430 0.42 17.96 11.81
CA SER A 430 -0.48 16.94 12.38
C SER A 430 0.31 15.75 12.90
N LEU A 431 1.30 15.26 12.15
CA LEU A 431 2.16 14.16 12.59
C LEU A 431 3.03 14.53 13.79
N VAL A 432 3.51 15.78 13.86
CA VAL A 432 4.23 16.29 15.03
C VAL A 432 3.34 16.23 16.27
N TYR A 433 2.10 16.71 16.17
CA TYR A 433 1.14 16.63 17.27
C TYR A 433 0.84 15.19 17.69
N LEU A 434 0.66 14.26 16.75
CA LEU A 434 0.44 12.85 17.07
C LEU A 434 1.62 12.22 17.84
N CYS A 435 2.86 12.58 17.50
CA CYS A 435 4.05 12.15 18.24
C CYS A 435 4.01 12.63 19.70
N LEU A 436 3.65 13.90 19.91
CA LEU A 436 3.56 14.52 21.24
C LEU A 436 2.39 13.94 22.06
N LEU A 437 1.24 13.70 21.43
CA LEU A 437 0.09 13.07 22.08
C LEU A 437 0.40 11.63 22.53
N LEU A 438 1.03 10.81 21.69
CA LEU A 438 1.44 9.45 22.09
C LEU A 438 2.45 9.50 23.23
N ARG A 439 3.38 10.47 23.19
CA ARG A 439 4.38 10.66 24.26
C ARG A 439 3.72 10.91 25.62
N LEU A 440 2.74 11.82 25.67
CA LEU A 440 1.98 12.09 26.89
C LEU A 440 1.21 10.85 27.36
N ALA A 441 0.51 10.17 26.44
CA ALA A 441 -0.25 8.96 26.77
C ALA A 441 0.64 7.84 27.35
N VAL A 442 1.84 7.62 26.79
CA VAL A 442 2.79 6.62 27.31
C VAL A 442 3.38 7.04 28.65
N LEU A 443 3.68 8.34 28.84
CA LEU A 443 4.26 8.88 30.05
C LEU A 443 3.35 8.64 31.27
N VAL A 444 2.03 8.82 31.09
CA VAL A 444 1.02 8.53 32.11
C VAL A 444 1.05 7.05 32.55
N HIS A 445 1.29 6.11 31.64
CA HIS A 445 1.20 4.67 31.92
C HIS A 445 2.53 3.96 32.19
N ARG A 446 3.61 4.68 32.55
CA ARG A 446 4.93 4.08 32.83
C ARG A 446 4.91 3.04 33.96
N SER A 447 4.08 3.25 34.99
CA SER A 447 3.95 2.32 36.13
C SER A 447 3.16 1.04 35.79
N ARG A 448 2.52 0.97 34.62
CA ARG A 448 1.69 -0.16 34.15
C ARG A 448 0.56 -0.54 35.10
N ASN A 449 0.11 0.38 35.96
CA ASN A 449 -1.01 0.16 36.87
C ASN A 449 -2.36 0.44 36.17
N ASP A 450 -3.43 -0.16 36.71
CA ASP A 450 -4.80 -0.02 36.18
C ASP A 450 -5.57 1.12 36.86
N GLN A 451 -4.90 1.95 37.67
CA GLN A 451 -5.53 3.14 38.26
C GLN A 451 -5.92 4.12 37.15
N ASP A 452 -7.12 4.70 37.24
CA ASP A 452 -7.59 5.67 36.25
C ASP A 452 -6.80 6.96 36.40
N LYS A 453 -5.80 7.17 35.55
CA LYS A 453 -5.02 8.40 35.48
C LYS A 453 -5.73 9.46 34.65
N SER A 454 -7.03 9.64 34.88
CA SER A 454 -7.83 10.77 34.38
C SER A 454 -7.35 12.13 34.88
N ALA A 455 -6.36 12.13 35.78
CA ALA A 455 -5.73 13.32 36.35
C ALA A 455 -5.06 14.23 35.31
N LEU A 456 -4.55 13.70 34.18
CA LEU A 456 -3.91 14.54 33.16
C LEU A 456 -4.96 15.19 32.26
N LYS A 457 -5.15 16.49 32.41
CA LYS A 457 -5.99 17.33 31.54
C LYS A 457 -5.10 18.15 30.62
N LEU A 458 -5.25 17.95 29.32
CA LEU A 458 -4.55 18.74 28.29
C LEU A 458 -5.49 19.80 27.72
N ASN A 459 -5.06 21.04 27.79
CA ASN A 459 -5.72 22.21 27.20
C ASN A 459 -4.81 22.81 26.12
N ILE A 460 -5.36 23.04 24.92
CA ILE A 460 -4.63 23.65 23.79
C ILE A 460 -5.03 25.13 23.76
N ILE A 461 -4.13 26.01 24.19
CA ILE A 461 -4.34 27.46 24.13
C ILE A 461 -4.30 27.92 22.67
N ASP A 462 -3.27 27.45 21.97
CA ASP A 462 -3.13 27.49 20.52
C ASP A 462 -2.20 26.35 20.07
N LYS A 463 -1.91 26.27 18.77
CA LYS A 463 -1.12 25.18 18.17
C LYS A 463 0.27 25.04 18.78
N ASP A 464 0.87 26.14 19.22
CA ASP A 464 2.23 26.19 19.75
C ASP A 464 2.27 26.25 21.28
N ASN A 465 1.13 26.47 21.96
CA ASN A 465 1.06 26.65 23.42
C ASN A 465 0.08 25.67 24.07
N TRP A 466 0.64 24.67 24.77
CA TRP A 466 -0.10 23.58 25.41
C TRP A 466 0.02 23.70 26.92
N GLN A 467 -1.08 23.47 27.62
CA GLN A 467 -1.16 23.52 29.08
C GLN A 467 -1.66 22.19 29.61
N ILE A 468 -0.91 21.59 30.54
CA ILE A 468 -1.31 20.38 31.24
C ILE A 468 -1.62 20.73 32.69
N SER A 469 -2.80 20.35 33.17
CA SER A 469 -3.09 20.28 34.60
C SER A 469 -3.14 18.83 35.08
N VAL A 470 -2.61 18.59 36.27
CA VAL A 470 -2.64 17.29 36.94
C VAL A 470 -3.41 17.44 38.25
N GLU A 471 -4.60 16.84 38.33
CA GLU A 471 -5.40 16.80 39.56
C GLU A 471 -4.90 15.64 40.46
N SER A 472 -4.24 15.87 41.62
CA SER A 472 -4.20 14.96 42.80
C SER A 472 -3.06 15.19 43.82
N ASP A 473 -3.38 14.81 45.08
CA ASP A 473 -2.57 14.70 46.32
C ASP A 473 -1.68 13.43 46.48
N GLU A 474 -1.63 12.50 45.52
CA GLU A 474 -0.90 11.21 45.70
C GLU A 474 0.57 11.24 45.23
N GLU A 475 1.46 10.48 45.91
CA GLU A 475 2.90 10.37 45.58
C GLU A 475 3.20 9.93 44.14
N GLU A 476 2.35 9.10 43.50
CA GLU A 476 2.51 8.71 42.10
C GLU A 476 2.34 9.90 41.14
N HIS A 477 1.53 10.90 41.48
CA HIS A 477 1.37 12.12 40.69
C HIS A 477 2.58 13.04 40.80
N ALA A 478 3.32 13.01 41.91
CA ALA A 478 4.57 13.76 42.04
C ALA A 478 5.63 13.27 41.04
N LEU A 479 5.74 11.95 40.81
CA LEU A 479 6.62 11.38 39.79
C LEU A 479 6.17 11.76 38.37
N LEU A 480 4.85 11.74 38.12
CA LEU A 480 4.27 12.16 36.84
C LEU A 480 4.58 13.63 36.54
N VAL A 481 4.43 14.53 37.53
CA VAL A 481 4.74 15.96 37.40
C VAL A 481 6.22 16.18 37.14
N LEU A 482 7.12 15.43 37.79
CA LEU A 482 8.55 15.50 37.51
C LEU A 482 8.86 15.07 36.07
N ASP A 483 8.28 13.96 35.61
CA ASP A 483 8.40 13.48 34.24
C ASP A 483 7.86 14.51 33.21
N LEU A 484 6.75 15.19 33.52
CA LEU A 484 6.19 16.25 32.67
C LEU A 484 7.06 17.50 32.64
N LYS A 485 7.67 17.89 33.77
CA LYS A 485 8.63 19.00 33.83
C LYS A 485 9.87 18.75 32.98
N ASP A 486 10.37 17.52 32.98
CA ASP A 486 11.48 17.11 32.09
C ASP A 486 11.09 17.20 30.60
N ASP A 487 9.81 17.04 30.28
CA ASP A 487 9.28 17.10 28.93
C ASP A 487 9.06 18.54 28.41
N ILE A 488 8.98 19.56 29.27
CA ILE A 488 8.84 20.97 28.86
C ILE A 488 9.94 21.36 27.85
N ASP A 489 11.19 21.05 28.18
CA ASP A 489 12.34 21.32 27.32
C ASP A 489 12.34 20.46 26.04
N GLN A 490 11.69 19.29 26.06
CA GLN A 490 11.57 18.43 24.87
C GLN A 490 10.51 18.99 23.92
N PHE A 491 9.35 19.38 24.43
CA PHE A 491 8.26 19.99 23.66
C PHE A 491 8.73 21.28 23.00
N LYS A 492 9.47 22.12 23.74
CA LYS A 492 10.03 23.38 23.21
C LYS A 492 10.94 23.16 22.01
N LYS A 493 11.73 22.08 21.99
CA LYS A 493 12.57 21.72 20.82
C LYS A 493 11.76 21.29 19.61
N TRP A 494 10.51 20.90 19.82
CA TRP A 494 9.56 20.47 18.79
C TRP A 494 8.53 21.55 18.48
N GLY A 495 8.82 22.81 18.82
CA GLY A 495 7.99 23.96 18.48
C GLY A 495 6.84 24.24 19.44
N VAL A 496 6.60 23.37 20.44
CA VAL A 496 5.48 23.51 21.37
C VAL A 496 5.96 23.98 22.75
N GLN A 497 5.46 25.12 23.23
CA GLN A 497 5.61 25.53 24.63
C GLN A 497 4.63 24.74 25.48
N LEU A 498 5.17 23.95 26.42
CA LEU A 498 4.38 23.19 27.38
C LEU A 498 4.43 23.87 28.75
N SER A 499 3.27 24.23 29.30
CA SER A 499 3.12 24.61 30.71
C SER A 499 2.50 23.47 31.52
N VAL A 500 2.97 23.29 32.75
CA VAL A 500 2.46 22.26 33.67
C VAL A 500 1.99 22.95 34.93
N GLU A 501 0.68 22.89 35.18
CA GLU A 501 0.03 23.37 36.39
C GLU A 501 -0.26 22.19 37.31
N CYS A 502 0.03 22.38 38.58
CA CYS A 502 -0.41 21.48 39.63
C CYS A 502 -1.50 22.23 40.37
N ASP A 503 -2.68 21.64 40.48
CA ASP A 503 -3.67 22.14 41.43
C ASP A 503 -3.09 21.88 42.82
N ALA A 504 -2.40 22.88 43.36
CA ALA A 504 -2.11 22.97 44.78
C ALA A 504 -3.32 23.64 45.42
N ASP A 505 -3.89 22.99 46.44
CA ASP A 505 -4.96 23.51 47.30
C ASP A 505 -4.89 25.03 47.56
#